data_AF-A0A225UMM8-F1
#
_entry.id   AF-A0A225UMM8-F1
#
_cell.length_a   1.000
_cell.length_b   1.000
_cell.length_c   1.000
_cell.angle_alpha   90.00
_cell.angle_beta   90.00
_cell.angle_gamma   90.00
#
_symmetry.space_group_name_H-M   'P 1'
#
loop_
_entity.id
_entity.type
_entity.pdbx_description
1 polymer ?
#
loop_
_entity_poly.entity_id
_entity_poly.type
_entity_poly.pdbx_seq_one_letter_code
_entity_poly.pdbx_strand_id
1 'polypeptide(L)'
;MARCNAVNCLNAREGRFCTTYNCAFRGESGNGLRECPDLVISRNRRTGMQGLVASAAIPAGEVIGQYLGYLQVFGPPCKNGPVNDGYRMHLKPRTNRNKFVGLDAVECGSKMRLLNHSCKA
;
A
#
# COMPACT_ATOMS: atom_id res chain seq x y z
N MET A 1 0.13 -4.80 -27.59
CA MET A 1 0.10 -3.63 -26.68
C MET A 1 0.76 -4.00 -25.37
N ALA A 2 1.70 -3.19 -24.86
CA ALA A 2 2.26 -3.42 -23.53
C ALA A 2 1.17 -3.21 -22.47
N ARG A 3 1.10 -4.10 -21.47
CA ARG A 3 0.16 -4.00 -20.35
C ARG A 3 0.45 -2.72 -19.54
N CYS A 4 -0.55 -1.86 -19.33
CA CYS A 4 -0.43 -0.69 -18.44
C CYS A 4 -0.24 -1.18 -16.99
N ASN A 5 0.88 -0.82 -16.38
CA ASN A 5 1.23 -1.18 -15.01
C ASN A 5 1.77 0.04 -14.24
N ALA A 6 2.15 -0.13 -12.98
CA ALA A 6 2.63 0.94 -12.10
C ALA A 6 3.98 1.55 -12.52
N VAL A 7 4.60 1.07 -13.60
CA VAL A 7 5.90 1.55 -14.09
C VAL A 7 5.76 2.21 -15.47
N ASN A 8 5.07 1.57 -16.40
CA ASN A 8 5.06 1.99 -17.81
C ASN A 8 3.82 2.79 -18.22
N CYS A 9 2.77 2.81 -17.39
CA CYS A 9 1.51 3.44 -17.76
C CYS A 9 1.63 4.97 -17.70
N LEU A 10 1.03 5.67 -18.66
CA LEU A 10 1.02 7.15 -18.65
C LEU A 10 0.45 7.71 -17.34
N ASN A 11 -0.65 7.12 -16.84
CA ASN A 11 -1.21 7.51 -15.55
C ASN A 11 -0.20 7.29 -14.40
N ALA A 12 0.51 6.15 -14.38
CA ALA A 12 1.51 5.86 -13.36
C ALA A 12 2.66 6.87 -13.38
N ARG A 13 3.13 7.25 -14.58
CA ARG A 13 4.17 8.27 -14.77
C ARG A 13 3.77 9.65 -14.23
N GLU A 14 2.47 9.94 -14.24
CA GLU A 14 1.88 11.17 -13.69
C GLU A 14 1.45 11.03 -12.22
N GLY A 15 1.80 9.92 -11.54
CA GLY A 15 1.42 9.67 -10.15
C GLY A 15 -0.08 9.42 -9.95
N ARG A 16 -0.77 8.92 -10.98
CA ARG A 16 -2.22 8.62 -10.96
C ARG A 16 -2.47 7.13 -11.15
N PHE A 17 -3.47 6.61 -10.44
CA PHE A 17 -3.97 5.25 -10.68
C PHE A 17 -4.92 5.22 -11.89
N CYS A 18 -4.99 4.06 -12.53
CA CYS A 18 -5.99 3.80 -13.56
C CYS A 18 -7.37 3.61 -12.95
N THR A 19 -8.37 4.25 -13.55
CA THR A 19 -9.79 4.13 -13.23
C THR A 19 -10.57 3.85 -14.52
N THR A 20 -11.87 3.64 -14.39
CA THR A 20 -12.81 3.52 -15.53
C THR A 20 -12.84 4.77 -16.41
N TYR A 21 -12.46 5.93 -15.89
CA TYR A 21 -12.62 7.22 -16.56
C TYR A 21 -11.34 7.76 -17.20
N ASN A 22 -10.16 7.31 -16.76
CA ASN A 22 -8.89 7.91 -17.17
C ASN A 22 -7.93 6.94 -17.87
N CYS A 23 -8.36 5.71 -18.14
CA CYS A 23 -7.48 4.63 -18.60
C CYS A 23 -8.19 3.80 -19.67
N ALA A 24 -7.51 3.54 -20.80
CA ALA A 24 -8.04 2.72 -21.88
C ALA A 24 -8.42 1.29 -21.43
N PHE A 25 -7.77 0.81 -20.36
CA PHE A 25 -8.01 -0.48 -19.71
C PHE A 25 -9.11 -0.44 -18.65
N ARG A 26 -9.85 0.67 -18.54
CA ARG A 26 -11.00 0.85 -17.63
C ARG A 26 -10.74 0.53 -16.15
N GLY A 27 -9.49 0.64 -15.70
CA GLY A 27 -9.10 0.29 -14.32
C GLY A 27 -8.74 -1.18 -14.11
N GLU A 28 -8.95 -2.06 -15.09
CA GLU A 28 -8.56 -3.49 -15.05
C GLU A 28 -7.09 -3.70 -15.47
N SER A 29 -6.23 -2.73 -15.18
CA SER A 29 -4.81 -2.76 -15.50
C SER A 29 -3.96 -3.02 -14.26
N GLY A 30 -2.66 -3.25 -14.46
CA GLY A 30 -1.72 -3.37 -13.36
C GLY A 30 -1.54 -2.07 -12.55
N ASN A 31 -2.00 -0.92 -13.07
CA ASN A 31 -2.01 0.36 -12.36
C ASN A 31 -3.36 0.70 -11.72
N GLY A 32 -4.33 -0.22 -11.76
CA GLY A 32 -5.64 -0.04 -11.14
C GLY A 32 -5.59 -0.21 -9.62
N LEU A 33 -6.42 0.53 -8.89
CA LEU A 33 -6.61 0.31 -7.45
C LEU A 33 -7.47 -0.93 -7.23
N ARG A 34 -6.81 -2.07 -7.02
CA ARG A 34 -7.46 -3.34 -6.69
C ARG A 34 -6.76 -4.04 -5.52
N GLU A 35 -7.51 -4.79 -4.74
CA GLU A 35 -6.91 -5.80 -3.88
C GLU A 35 -6.49 -6.99 -4.74
N CYS A 36 -5.22 -7.38 -4.66
CA CYS A 36 -4.75 -8.55 -5.37
C CYS A 36 -5.37 -9.82 -4.77
N PRO A 37 -6.07 -10.65 -5.57
CA PRO A 37 -6.69 -11.87 -5.07
C PRO A 37 -5.64 -12.92 -4.68
N ASP A 38 -4.43 -12.83 -5.23
CA ASP A 38 -3.32 -13.75 -4.99
C ASP A 38 -2.55 -13.42 -3.70
N LEU A 39 -3.10 -12.57 -2.82
CA LEU A 39 -2.53 -12.28 -1.51
C LEU A 39 -3.41 -12.85 -0.40
N VAL A 40 -2.82 -13.80 0.33
CA VAL A 40 -3.48 -14.53 1.41
C VAL A 40 -2.76 -14.30 2.73
N ILE A 41 -3.54 -14.26 3.81
CA ILE A 41 -2.98 -14.22 5.16
C ILE A 41 -2.61 -15.65 5.53
N SER A 42 -1.36 -15.88 5.87
CA SER A 42 -0.86 -17.19 6.26
C SER A 42 -0.03 -17.11 7.53
N ARG A 43 0.04 -18.23 8.25
CA ARG A 43 0.85 -18.36 9.45
C ARG A 43 2.16 -19.07 9.12
N ASN A 44 3.27 -18.47 9.51
CA ASN A 44 4.56 -19.11 9.48
C ASN A 44 4.57 -20.28 10.48
N ARG A 45 4.77 -21.52 9.98
CA ARG A 45 4.74 -22.72 10.84
C ARG A 45 5.87 -22.78 11.87
N ARG A 46 7.01 -22.11 11.61
CA ARG A 46 8.17 -22.10 12.50
C ARG A 46 8.06 -21.04 13.60
N THR A 47 7.64 -19.82 13.25
CA THR A 47 7.61 -18.69 14.19
C THR A 47 6.23 -18.39 14.75
N GLY A 48 5.16 -18.98 14.19
CA GLY A 48 3.78 -18.69 14.54
C GLY A 48 3.28 -17.32 14.08
N MET A 49 4.15 -16.48 13.48
CA MET A 49 3.79 -15.15 12.99
C MET A 49 2.80 -15.25 11.83
N GLN A 50 1.75 -14.43 11.86
CA GLN A 50 0.89 -14.22 10.70
C GLN A 50 1.50 -13.16 9.78
N GLY A 51 1.38 -13.36 8.48
CA GLY A 51 1.85 -12.41 7.48
C GLY A 51 1.09 -12.56 6.17
N LEU A 52 1.31 -11.61 5.27
CA LEU A 52 0.79 -11.65 3.92
C LEU A 52 1.74 -12.43 3.01
N VAL A 53 1.21 -13.40 2.27
CA VAL A 53 1.99 -14.21 1.31
C VAL A 53 1.29 -14.24 -0.05
N ALA A 54 2.09 -14.34 -1.11
CA ALA A 54 1.57 -14.57 -2.45
C ALA A 54 1.18 -16.04 -2.61
N SER A 55 -0.07 -16.31 -3.01
CA SER A 55 -0.56 -17.66 -3.35
C SER A 55 -0.32 -18.03 -4.81
N ALA A 56 -0.05 -17.05 -5.66
CA ALA A 56 0.31 -17.22 -7.07
C ALA A 56 1.36 -16.18 -7.48
N ALA A 57 1.93 -16.34 -8.68
CA ALA A 57 2.90 -15.39 -9.22
C ALA A 57 2.23 -14.04 -9.52
N ILE A 58 2.73 -12.97 -8.91
CA ILE A 58 2.29 -11.60 -9.16
C ILE A 58 3.31 -10.94 -10.12
N PRO A 59 2.89 -10.51 -11.32
CA PRO A 59 3.78 -9.83 -12.25
C PRO A 59 4.38 -8.54 -11.67
N ALA A 60 5.62 -8.24 -12.06
CA ALA A 60 6.27 -6.99 -11.65
C ALA A 60 5.50 -5.76 -12.17
N GLY A 61 5.40 -4.73 -11.32
CA GLY A 61 4.69 -3.51 -11.61
C GLY A 61 3.18 -3.57 -11.39
N GLU A 62 2.63 -4.65 -10.83
CA GLU A 62 1.23 -4.71 -10.41
C GLU A 62 1.00 -3.96 -9.10
N VAL A 63 -0.05 -3.14 -9.05
CA VAL A 63 -0.64 -2.67 -7.81
C VAL A 63 -1.29 -3.86 -7.10
N ILE A 64 -0.85 -4.11 -5.86
CA ILE A 64 -1.26 -5.29 -5.09
C ILE A 64 -2.31 -5.01 -4.01
N GLY A 65 -2.52 -3.74 -3.67
CA GLY A 65 -3.49 -3.33 -2.68
C GLY A 65 -3.22 -1.92 -2.16
N GLN A 66 -4.19 -1.39 -1.44
CA GLN A 66 -4.07 -0.09 -0.76
C GLN A 66 -3.72 -0.32 0.71
N TYR A 67 -2.83 0.48 1.27
CA TYR A 67 -2.63 0.52 2.72
C TYR A 67 -3.71 1.42 3.33
N LEU A 68 -4.69 0.84 4.01
CA LEU A 68 -5.83 1.57 4.58
C LEU A 68 -5.71 1.66 6.09
N GLY A 69 -6.25 2.74 6.66
CA GLY A 69 -6.36 2.96 8.09
C GLY A 69 -7.05 4.27 8.43
N TYR A 70 -7.13 4.60 9.72
CA TYR A 70 -7.64 5.90 10.17
C TYR A 70 -6.67 7.01 9.77
N LEU A 71 -7.17 8.04 9.08
CA LEU A 71 -6.39 9.22 8.75
C LEU A 71 -6.20 10.07 10.01
N GLN A 72 -4.94 10.25 10.41
CA GLN A 72 -4.58 10.97 11.63
C GLN A 72 -3.46 11.98 11.36
N VAL A 73 -3.41 13.02 12.18
CA VAL A 73 -2.30 13.97 12.16
C VAL A 73 -1.17 13.41 13.02
N PHE A 74 -0.12 12.93 12.36
CA PHE A 74 1.10 12.54 13.04
C PHE A 74 1.98 13.77 13.25
N GLY A 75 2.70 13.83 14.37
CA GLY A 75 3.78 14.80 14.53
C GLY A 75 4.83 14.63 13.42
N PRO A 76 5.87 15.47 13.38
CA PRO A 76 7.03 15.16 12.55
C PRO A 76 7.53 13.73 12.85
N PRO A 77 8.04 12.98 11.85
CA PRO A 77 8.73 11.72 12.11
C PRO A 77 9.97 12.03 12.94
N CYS A 78 9.84 11.96 14.26
CA CYS A 78 10.89 12.30 15.19
C CYS A 78 11.20 11.10 16.08
N LYS A 79 12.45 10.99 16.52
CA LYS A 79 12.88 9.93 17.46
C LYS A 79 12.04 9.91 18.75
N ASN A 80 11.42 11.04 19.11
CA ASN A 80 10.59 11.22 20.30
C ASN A 80 9.09 11.21 19.99
N GLY A 81 8.70 10.89 18.76
CA GLY A 81 7.30 10.77 18.38
C GLY A 81 6.69 9.53 19.00
N PRO A 82 5.34 9.40 18.97
CA PRO A 82 4.68 8.17 19.38
C PRO A 82 5.33 6.98 18.67
N VAL A 83 5.64 5.93 19.44
CA VAL A 83 6.22 4.70 18.89
C VAL A 83 5.28 4.18 17.79
N ASN A 84 5.88 3.77 16.66
CA ASN A 84 5.11 3.05 15.66
C ASN A 84 4.90 1.63 16.20
N ASP A 85 3.74 1.38 16.78
CA ASP A 85 3.35 0.06 17.31
C ASP A 85 3.02 -0.95 16.19
N GLY A 86 3.50 -0.71 14.97
CA GLY A 86 3.55 -1.67 13.86
C GLY A 86 2.68 -1.31 12.65
N TYR A 87 1.68 -0.44 12.82
CA TYR A 87 0.63 -0.22 11.80
C TYR A 87 0.46 1.24 11.36
N ARG A 88 1.40 2.11 11.70
CA ARG A 88 1.37 3.52 11.28
C ARG A 88 2.19 3.76 10.02
N MET A 89 1.59 4.44 9.06
CA MET A 89 2.25 4.88 7.83
C MET A 89 2.13 6.39 7.68
N HIS A 90 3.25 7.11 7.67
CA HIS A 90 3.27 8.54 7.36
C HIS A 90 3.07 8.74 5.85
N LEU A 91 2.20 9.67 5.49
CA LEU A 91 1.98 10.07 4.10
C LEU A 91 2.82 11.32 3.77
N LYS A 92 3.08 11.53 2.47
CA LYS A 92 3.78 12.71 1.96
C LYS A 92 2.98 14.02 2.16
N PRO A 93 1.64 14.07 1.96
CA PRO A 93 0.87 15.29 2.18
C PRO A 93 0.98 15.79 3.63
N ARG A 94 0.93 17.11 3.77
CA ARG A 94 0.92 17.80 5.07
C ARG A 94 -0.34 18.64 5.18
N THR A 95 -0.77 18.90 6.41
CA THR A 95 -1.82 19.88 6.67
C THR A 95 -1.32 21.30 6.35
N ASN A 96 -2.24 22.25 6.21
CA ASN A 96 -1.90 23.68 6.02
C ASN A 96 -1.05 24.25 7.18
N ARG A 97 -1.08 23.61 8.35
CA ARG A 97 -0.24 23.95 9.51
C ARG A 97 1.09 23.16 9.54
N ASN A 98 1.51 22.63 8.40
CA ASN A 98 2.72 21.84 8.20
C ASN A 98 2.82 20.63 9.14
N LYS A 99 1.68 20.05 9.54
CA LYS A 99 1.64 18.81 10.32
C LYS A 99 1.64 17.62 9.38
N PHE A 100 2.36 16.57 9.74
CA PHE A 100 2.39 15.35 8.95
C PHE A 100 1.06 14.62 9.13
N VAL A 101 0.63 13.93 8.08
CA VAL A 101 -0.57 13.12 8.11
C VAL A 101 -0.14 11.68 7.89
N GLY A 102 -0.85 10.74 8.51
CA GLY A 102 -0.62 9.34 8.27
C GLY A 102 -1.86 8.50 8.47
N LEU A 103 -1.70 7.20 8.25
CA LEU A 103 -2.72 6.19 8.44
C LEU A 103 -2.35 5.35 9.66
N ASP A 104 -3.28 5.16 10.58
CA ASP A 104 -3.18 4.17 11.65
C ASP A 104 -4.09 2.99 11.33
N ALA A 105 -3.47 1.84 11.02
CA ALA A 105 -4.18 0.65 10.59
C ALA A 105 -4.46 -0.36 11.72
N VAL A 106 -4.28 0.01 13.00
CA VAL A 106 -4.43 -0.95 14.13
C VAL A 106 -5.86 -1.46 14.27
N GLU A 107 -6.84 -0.56 14.39
CA GLU A 107 -8.26 -0.91 14.58
C GLU A 107 -8.98 -1.19 13.26
N CYS A 108 -8.64 -0.46 12.19
CA CYS A 108 -9.26 -0.59 10.88
C CYS A 108 -8.17 -0.52 9.81
N GLY A 109 -8.15 -1.46 8.86
CA GLY A 109 -7.16 -1.45 7.79
C GLY A 109 -7.35 -2.59 6.79
N SER A 110 -6.57 -2.56 5.71
CA SER A 110 -6.57 -3.60 4.68
C SER A 110 -5.58 -4.73 5.03
N LYS A 111 -5.56 -5.80 4.22
CA LYS A 111 -4.55 -6.86 4.32
C LYS A 111 -3.11 -6.35 4.22
N MET A 112 -2.89 -5.21 3.57
CA MET A 112 -1.57 -4.62 3.37
C MET A 112 -0.89 -4.24 4.69
N ARG A 113 -1.65 -4.05 5.77
CA ARG A 113 -1.09 -3.77 7.11
C ARG A 113 -0.24 -4.91 7.67
N LEU A 114 -0.37 -6.12 7.11
CA LEU A 114 0.37 -7.32 7.51
C LEU A 114 1.65 -7.55 6.69
N LEU A 115 2.02 -6.61 5.81
CA LEU A 115 3.30 -6.64 5.12
C LEU A 115 4.42 -6.38 6.13
N ASN A 116 5.39 -7.28 6.16
CA ASN A 116 6.56 -7.13 7.02
C ASN A 116 7.56 -6.15 6.40
N HIS A 117 8.28 -5.44 7.26
CA HIS A 117 9.43 -4.66 6.83
C HIS A 117 10.58 -5.57 6.39
N SER A 118 11.21 -5.24 5.26
CA SER A 118 12.48 -5.80 4.81
C SER A 118 13.34 -4.67 4.22
N CYS A 119 14.62 -4.58 4.60
CA CYS A 119 15.57 -3.67 3.96
C CYS A 119 15.96 -4.13 2.53
N LYS A 120 15.56 -5.34 2.14
CA LYS A 120 15.82 -5.96 0.83
C LYS A 120 14.51 -6.51 0.27
N ALA A 121 13.54 -5.62 0.07
CA ALA A 121 12.27 -5.93 -0.57
C ALA A 121 12.40 -5.82 -2.10
#